data_AF-A0AAT9GP29-F1
#
_entry.id   AF-A0AAT9GP29-F1
#
_cell.length_a   1.000
_cell.length_b   1.000
_cell.length_c   1.000
_cell.angle_alpha   90.00
_cell.angle_beta   90.00
_cell.angle_gamma   90.00
#
_symmetry.space_group_name_H-M   'P 1'
#
loop_
_entity.id
_entity.type
_entity.pdbx_description
1 polymer ?
#
loop_
_entity_poly.entity_id
_entity_poly.type
_entity_poly.pdbx_seq_one_letter_code
_entity_poly.pdbx_strand_id
1 'polypeptide(L)'
;MDYIKVAESLGFDKSLVVNIYKKISGGYYISLYYAKYPILYSLDNWPKKYLSKKFIIWYNSHFDSAIDEIISLFITLDVKVIHSVSSILLSRRSESDKINQDIDFVFTEISSTASRLGFSNYPQRIDLKLNESLVTDFVKDILNRRENEIKSDIYTILGEMAYESDYLTKIKGEKDWIRVINRENILKALYLENKLIDFLEEEKIKLRYLIASKTLIFDKLLLEKGINETINDIRELKNEELKEEIEKLYSQINNDLNYF
;
A
#
# COMPACT_ATOMS: atom_id res chain seq x y z
N MET A 1 -4.64 10.65 -14.52
CA MET A 1 -4.51 11.93 -13.80
C MET A 1 -3.34 11.79 -12.84
N ASP A 2 -2.58 12.83 -12.49
CA ASP A 2 -1.63 12.76 -11.37
C ASP A 2 -1.92 13.89 -10.36
N TYR A 3 -1.39 13.78 -9.14
CA TYR A 3 -1.61 14.78 -8.10
C TYR A 3 -1.09 16.17 -8.50
N ILE A 4 -0.09 16.23 -9.39
CA ILE A 4 0.47 17.48 -9.90
C ILE A 4 -0.60 18.22 -10.71
N LYS A 5 -1.27 17.55 -11.65
CA LYS A 5 -2.35 18.16 -12.45
C LYS A 5 -3.52 18.64 -11.61
N VAL A 6 -3.89 17.90 -10.56
CA VAL A 6 -4.96 18.31 -9.65
C VAL A 6 -4.55 19.55 -8.87
N ALA A 7 -3.32 19.59 -8.34
CA ALA A 7 -2.81 20.77 -7.66
C ALA A 7 -2.74 21.99 -8.60
N GLU A 8 -2.25 21.82 -9.83
CA GLU A 8 -2.24 22.89 -10.85
C GLU A 8 -3.66 23.40 -11.14
N SER A 9 -4.65 22.52 -11.24
CA SER A 9 -6.06 22.92 -11.47
C SER A 9 -6.66 23.71 -10.32
N LEU A 10 -6.09 23.60 -9.11
CA LEU A 10 -6.47 24.36 -7.92
C LEU A 10 -5.67 25.68 -7.79
N GLY A 11 -4.79 25.99 -8.74
CA GLY A 11 -4.03 27.24 -8.79
C GLY A 11 -2.65 27.17 -8.11
N PHE A 12 -2.17 26.00 -7.70
CA PHE A 12 -0.86 25.86 -7.09
C PHE A 12 0.29 26.00 -8.11
N ASP A 13 1.41 26.59 -7.68
CA ASP A 13 2.60 26.69 -8.51
C ASP A 13 3.15 25.30 -8.86
N LYS A 14 3.22 25.01 -10.16
CA LYS A 14 3.69 23.73 -10.70
C LYS A 14 5.08 23.35 -10.19
N SER A 15 6.01 24.31 -10.10
CA SER A 15 7.39 24.01 -9.72
C SER A 15 7.48 23.56 -8.26
N LEU A 16 6.73 24.23 -7.38
CA LEU A 16 6.60 23.88 -5.97
C LEU A 16 5.93 22.51 -5.80
N VAL A 17 4.80 22.28 -6.48
CA VAL A 17 4.06 21.03 -6.48
C VAL A 17 4.94 19.85 -6.90
N VAL A 18 5.67 19.98 -8.02
CA VAL A 18 6.57 18.95 -8.51
C VAL A 18 7.70 18.66 -7.52
N ASN A 19 8.23 19.69 -6.85
CA ASN A 19 9.27 19.51 -5.84
C ASN A 19 8.74 18.71 -4.64
N ILE A 20 7.59 19.10 -4.08
CA ILE A 20 6.94 18.39 -2.97
C ILE A 20 6.63 16.94 -3.35
N TYR A 21 6.03 16.75 -4.52
CA TYR A 21 5.67 15.43 -5.04
C TYR A 21 6.89 14.50 -5.10
N LYS A 22 8.07 15.00 -5.52
CA LYS A 22 9.32 14.23 -5.49
C LYS A 22 9.76 13.89 -4.07
N LYS A 23 9.62 14.82 -3.10
CA LYS A 23 10.02 14.58 -1.69
C LYS A 23 9.18 13.50 -1.01
N ILE A 24 7.89 13.41 -1.34
CA ILE A 24 7.00 12.36 -0.83
C ILE A 24 6.93 11.12 -1.73
N SER A 25 7.79 11.04 -2.75
CA SER A 25 7.82 9.94 -3.72
C SER A 25 6.44 9.65 -4.34
N GLY A 26 5.75 10.72 -4.74
CA GLY A 26 4.44 10.68 -5.39
C GLY A 26 3.24 10.34 -4.51
N GLY A 27 3.43 10.21 -3.18
CA GLY A 27 2.36 9.78 -2.27
C GLY A 27 2.03 8.29 -2.38
N TYR A 28 0.94 7.86 -1.75
CA TYR A 28 0.52 6.46 -1.74
C TYR A 28 -0.30 6.06 -2.96
N TYR A 29 -1.05 6.97 -3.58
CA TYR A 29 -1.73 6.69 -4.86
C TYR A 29 -0.74 6.16 -5.91
N ILE A 30 0.43 6.79 -6.08
CA ILE A 30 1.44 6.32 -7.04
C ILE A 30 2.02 4.98 -6.65
N SER A 31 2.24 4.76 -5.35
CA SER A 31 2.70 3.46 -4.87
C SER A 31 1.69 2.38 -5.20
N LEU A 32 0.40 2.58 -4.94
CA LEU A 32 -0.67 1.65 -5.29
C LEU A 32 -0.81 1.48 -6.81
N TYR A 33 -0.71 2.58 -7.55
CA TYR A 33 -0.88 2.60 -9.01
C TYR A 33 0.22 1.84 -9.74
N TYR A 34 1.43 1.74 -9.20
CA TYR A 34 2.51 0.96 -9.81
C TYR A 34 2.86 -0.31 -9.02
N ALA A 35 2.15 -0.59 -7.92
CA ALA A 35 2.42 -1.74 -7.07
C ALA A 35 2.23 -3.06 -7.82
N LYS A 36 3.23 -3.93 -7.79
CA LYS A 36 3.01 -5.33 -8.14
C LYS A 36 2.16 -6.01 -7.07
N TYR A 37 1.62 -7.17 -7.39
CA TYR A 37 0.89 -7.95 -6.41
C TYR A 37 1.83 -8.39 -5.26
N PRO A 38 1.41 -8.30 -3.99
CA PRO A 38 0.12 -7.78 -3.51
C PRO A 38 0.07 -6.24 -3.45
N ILE A 39 -0.89 -5.61 -4.13
CA ILE A 39 -0.98 -4.14 -4.29
C ILE A 39 -1.01 -3.43 -2.94
N LEU A 40 -1.85 -3.91 -2.02
CA LEU A 40 -2.04 -3.30 -0.71
C LEU A 40 -0.84 -3.41 0.22
N TYR A 41 0.13 -4.29 -0.08
CA TYR A 41 1.39 -4.31 0.67
C TYR A 41 2.15 -2.98 0.54
N SER A 42 1.88 -2.19 -0.50
CA SER A 42 2.39 -0.83 -0.62
C SER A 42 1.96 0.11 0.51
N LEU A 43 0.87 -0.22 1.20
CA LEU A 43 0.38 0.51 2.37
C LEU A 43 1.04 0.05 3.67
N ASP A 44 1.76 -1.08 3.69
CA ASP A 44 2.37 -1.62 4.91
C ASP A 44 3.12 -0.53 5.68
N ASN A 45 3.89 0.30 4.97
CA ASN A 45 4.68 1.38 5.56
C ASN A 45 3.92 2.70 5.81
N TRP A 46 2.59 2.74 5.73
CA TRP A 46 1.80 3.94 6.04
C TRP A 46 2.12 4.50 7.43
N PRO A 47 2.26 5.84 7.62
CA PRO A 47 2.30 6.92 6.63
C PRO A 47 3.74 7.39 6.29
N LYS A 48 4.75 6.51 6.35
CA LYS A 48 6.19 6.85 6.29
C LYS A 48 6.64 7.75 5.13
N LYS A 49 5.97 7.72 3.95
CA LYS A 49 6.27 8.64 2.83
C LYS A 49 6.23 10.11 3.24
N TYR A 50 5.33 10.46 4.15
CA TYR A 50 5.18 11.81 4.69
C TYR A 50 6.09 12.10 5.88
N LEU A 51 6.80 11.10 6.40
CA LEU A 51 7.60 11.17 7.63
C LEU A 51 9.11 11.13 7.35
N SER A 52 9.53 11.17 6.08
CA SER A 52 10.94 11.00 5.76
C SER A 52 11.78 12.15 6.36
N LYS A 53 12.91 11.81 7.00
CA LYS A 53 13.83 12.81 7.58
C LYS A 53 14.23 13.88 6.54
N LYS A 54 14.44 13.46 5.29
CA LYS A 54 14.78 14.36 4.17
C LYS A 54 13.67 15.37 3.88
N PHE A 55 12.40 14.94 3.92
CA PHE A 55 11.25 15.81 3.71
C PHE A 55 11.12 16.83 4.85
N ILE A 56 11.21 16.39 6.12
CA ILE A 56 11.09 17.28 7.28
C ILE A 56 12.18 18.35 7.31
N ILE A 57 13.44 17.97 7.03
CA ILE A 57 14.57 18.93 6.92
C ILE A 57 14.32 19.95 5.80
N TRP A 58 13.88 19.47 4.64
CA TRP A 58 13.60 20.32 3.49
C TRP A 58 12.49 21.33 3.80
N TYR A 59 11.39 20.87 4.40
CA TYR A 59 10.27 21.71 4.82
C TYR A 59 10.73 22.83 5.75
N ASN A 60 11.53 22.51 6.76
CA ASN A 60 12.05 23.50 7.71
C ASN A 60 12.95 24.57 7.06
N SER A 61 13.57 24.26 5.92
CA SER A 61 14.40 25.22 5.19
C SER A 61 13.60 26.07 4.19
N HIS A 62 12.34 25.74 3.92
CA HIS A 62 11.51 26.35 2.87
C HIS A 62 10.08 26.64 3.37
N PHE A 63 9.89 26.88 4.68
CA PHE A 63 8.57 27.04 5.29
C PHE A 63 7.70 28.07 4.53
N ASP A 64 6.54 27.62 4.03
CA ASP A 64 5.58 28.40 3.25
C ASP A 64 4.18 27.79 3.41
N SER A 65 3.15 28.62 3.60
CA SER A 65 1.76 28.17 3.71
C SER A 65 1.28 27.41 2.48
N ALA A 66 1.80 27.72 1.29
CA ALA A 66 1.46 26.96 0.07
C ALA A 66 1.93 25.50 0.15
N ILE A 67 3.00 25.20 0.90
CA ILE A 67 3.47 23.83 1.12
C ILE A 67 2.49 23.06 2.00
N ASP A 68 1.95 23.70 3.05
CA ASP A 68 0.93 23.11 3.92
C ASP A 68 -0.32 22.73 3.12
N GLU A 69 -0.76 23.61 2.22
CA GLU A 69 -1.91 23.38 1.36
C GLU A 69 -1.67 22.20 0.41
N ILE A 70 -0.50 22.14 -0.24
CA ILE A 70 -0.17 21.05 -1.16
C ILE A 70 -0.04 19.70 -0.42
N ILE A 71 0.58 19.68 0.77
CA ILE A 71 0.69 18.47 1.58
C ILE A 71 -0.67 18.00 2.07
N SER A 72 -1.52 18.94 2.53
CA SER A 72 -2.90 18.65 2.92
C SER A 72 -3.70 18.08 1.75
N LEU A 73 -3.53 18.62 0.54
CA LEU A 73 -4.15 18.09 -0.68
C LEU A 73 -3.72 16.64 -0.92
N PHE A 74 -2.42 16.36 -0.93
CA PHE A 74 -1.89 15.03 -1.25
C PHE A 74 -2.30 13.96 -0.24
N ILE A 75 -2.23 14.27 1.06
CA ILE A 75 -2.69 13.37 2.12
C ILE A 75 -4.20 13.13 1.99
N THR A 76 -4.98 14.20 1.78
CA THR A 76 -6.44 14.07 1.62
C THR A 76 -6.80 13.21 0.42
N LEU A 77 -6.13 13.39 -0.72
CA LEU A 77 -6.34 12.57 -1.91
C LEU A 77 -6.00 11.10 -1.65
N ASP A 78 -4.85 10.81 -1.02
CA ASP A 78 -4.45 9.43 -0.70
C ASP A 78 -5.50 8.74 0.18
N VAL A 79 -5.88 9.37 1.28
CA VAL A 79 -6.86 8.80 2.22
C VAL A 79 -8.22 8.61 1.54
N LYS A 80 -8.71 9.62 0.81
CA LYS A 80 -10.00 9.52 0.11
C LYS A 80 -9.99 8.43 -0.96
N VAL A 81 -8.91 8.29 -1.73
CA VAL A 81 -8.80 7.23 -2.75
C VAL A 81 -8.87 5.86 -2.09
N ILE A 82 -8.09 5.64 -1.04
CA ILE A 82 -8.05 4.36 -0.32
C ILE A 82 -9.46 4.01 0.22
N HIS A 83 -10.10 4.93 0.94
CA HIS A 83 -11.44 4.74 1.50
C HIS A 83 -12.51 4.52 0.44
N SER A 84 -12.45 5.28 -0.65
CA SER A 84 -13.44 5.18 -1.74
C SER A 84 -13.35 3.85 -2.47
N VAL A 85 -12.13 3.34 -2.71
CA VAL A 85 -11.94 2.03 -3.33
C VAL A 85 -12.53 0.92 -2.46
N SER A 86 -12.23 0.90 -1.16
CA SER A 86 -12.79 -0.10 -0.24
C SER A 86 -14.31 -0.01 -0.12
N SER A 87 -14.85 1.22 -0.11
CA SER A 87 -16.30 1.47 -0.11
C SER A 87 -16.99 0.89 -1.35
N ILE A 88 -16.41 1.11 -2.54
CA ILE A 88 -16.96 0.58 -3.79
C ILE A 88 -16.88 -0.94 -3.82
N LEU A 89 -15.73 -1.53 -3.46
CA LEU A 89 -15.55 -2.99 -3.44
C LEU A 89 -16.56 -3.70 -2.52
N LEU A 90 -16.93 -3.07 -1.40
CA LEU A 90 -17.89 -3.61 -0.44
C LEU A 90 -19.34 -3.17 -0.68
N SER A 91 -19.59 -2.32 -1.69
CA SER A 91 -20.91 -1.67 -1.89
C SER A 91 -21.42 -0.96 -0.62
N ARG A 92 -20.51 -0.34 0.13
CA ARG A 92 -20.79 0.43 1.36
C ARG A 92 -20.46 1.89 1.15
N ARG A 93 -21.00 2.76 1.99
CA ARG A 93 -20.61 4.18 2.01
C ARG A 93 -19.36 4.35 2.87
N SER A 94 -18.46 5.23 2.45
CA SER A 94 -17.37 5.67 3.30
C SER A 94 -17.90 6.58 4.40
N GLU A 95 -17.40 6.39 5.62
CA GLU A 95 -17.71 7.25 6.75
C GLU A 95 -16.76 8.46 6.76
N SER A 96 -17.32 9.66 6.65
CA SER A 96 -16.55 10.91 6.64
C SER A 96 -15.65 11.06 7.86
N ASP A 97 -16.12 10.58 9.02
CA ASP A 97 -15.41 10.68 10.29
C ASP A 97 -14.13 9.83 10.27
N LYS A 98 -14.18 8.64 9.66
CA LYS A 98 -12.99 7.78 9.50
C LYS A 98 -11.96 8.37 8.55
N ILE A 99 -12.40 8.96 7.43
CA ILE A 99 -11.50 9.68 6.52
C ILE A 99 -10.78 10.81 7.28
N ASN A 100 -11.51 11.62 8.04
CA ASN A 100 -10.92 12.73 8.79
C ASN A 100 -9.95 12.23 9.87
N GLN A 101 -10.29 11.17 10.60
CA GLN A 101 -9.41 10.55 11.59
C GLN A 101 -8.10 10.04 10.98
N ASP A 102 -8.16 9.40 9.80
CA ASP A 102 -6.96 8.94 9.10
C ASP A 102 -6.08 10.11 8.60
N ILE A 103 -6.69 11.22 8.17
CA ILE A 103 -5.93 12.44 7.81
C ILE A 103 -5.25 13.02 9.06
N ASP A 104 -5.99 13.18 10.17
CA ASP A 104 -5.46 13.70 11.44
C ASP A 104 -4.32 12.85 11.99
N PHE A 105 -4.44 11.53 11.86
CA PHE A 105 -3.37 10.61 12.22
C PHE A 105 -2.08 10.91 11.46
N VAL A 106 -2.14 11.14 10.14
CA VAL A 106 -0.93 11.47 9.36
C VAL A 106 -0.28 12.77 9.85
N PHE A 107 -1.06 13.82 10.10
CA PHE A 107 -0.52 15.09 10.59
C PHE A 107 0.03 15.00 12.02
N THR A 108 -0.58 14.18 12.87
CA THR A 108 -0.06 13.86 14.20
C THR A 108 1.29 13.16 14.11
N GLU A 109 1.43 12.18 13.21
CA GLU A 109 2.69 11.48 12.98
C GLU A 109 3.78 12.39 12.39
N ILE A 110 3.41 13.33 11.52
CA ILE A 110 4.32 14.37 10.99
C ILE A 110 4.84 15.23 12.14
N SER A 111 3.94 15.75 13.00
CA SER A 111 4.30 16.57 14.17
C SER A 111 5.22 15.82 15.14
N SER A 112 4.86 14.59 15.49
CA SER A 112 5.63 13.72 16.37
C SER A 112 7.03 13.43 15.80
N THR A 113 7.10 13.12 14.50
CA THR A 113 8.37 12.85 13.81
C THR A 113 9.26 14.09 13.74
N ALA A 114 8.69 15.27 13.44
CA ALA A 114 9.43 16.52 13.41
C ALA A 114 10.00 16.89 14.78
N SER A 115 9.18 16.76 15.83
CA SER A 115 9.58 17.01 17.22
C SER A 115 10.72 16.09 17.65
N ARG A 116 10.65 14.80 17.34
CA ARG A 116 11.73 13.82 17.61
C ARG A 116 13.04 14.18 16.88
N LEU A 117 12.94 14.84 15.73
CA LEU A 117 14.09 15.30 14.96
C LEU A 117 14.61 16.69 15.40
N GLY A 118 13.96 17.33 16.39
CA GLY A 118 14.34 18.63 16.92
C GLY A 118 13.82 19.83 16.12
N PHE A 119 12.80 19.65 15.27
CA PHE A 119 12.18 20.73 14.50
C PHE A 119 10.88 21.20 15.13
N SER A 120 10.71 22.52 15.23
CA SER A 120 9.46 23.15 15.70
C SER A 120 8.47 23.45 14.57
N ASN A 121 8.95 23.57 13.32
CA ASN A 121 8.09 23.76 12.16
C ASN A 121 7.85 22.43 11.45
N TYR A 122 6.60 22.16 11.11
CA TYR A 122 6.20 20.99 10.33
C TYR A 122 4.90 21.30 9.56
N PRO A 123 4.60 20.52 8.51
CA PRO A 123 3.39 20.72 7.73
C PRO A 123 2.13 20.70 8.61
N GLN A 124 1.28 21.71 8.48
CA GLN A 124 0.00 21.78 9.19
C GLN A 124 -1.14 21.28 8.32
N ARG A 125 -2.16 20.70 8.96
CA ARG A 125 -3.41 20.36 8.29
C ARG A 125 -4.13 21.64 7.90
N ILE A 126 -4.48 21.74 6.62
CA ILE A 126 -5.38 22.76 6.07
C ILE A 126 -6.61 22.06 5.51
N ASP A 127 -7.80 22.50 5.92
CA ASP A 127 -9.05 21.94 5.43
C ASP A 127 -9.33 22.42 4.01
N LEU A 128 -9.18 21.50 3.05
CA LEU A 128 -9.43 21.75 1.64
C LEU A 128 -10.79 21.23 1.21
N LYS A 129 -11.60 22.11 0.61
CA LYS A 129 -12.87 21.71 -0.03
C LYS A 129 -12.58 21.11 -1.41
N LEU A 130 -12.38 19.80 -1.45
CA LEU A 130 -12.18 19.06 -2.70
C LEU A 130 -13.50 18.60 -3.30
N ASN A 131 -13.70 18.90 -4.59
CA ASN A 131 -14.79 18.34 -5.37
C ASN A 131 -14.56 16.83 -5.59
N GLU A 132 -15.58 16.00 -5.36
CA GLU A 132 -15.50 14.53 -5.53
C GLU A 132 -15.09 14.10 -6.94
N SER A 133 -15.41 14.92 -7.95
CA SER A 133 -14.98 14.68 -9.34
C SER A 133 -13.45 14.63 -9.49
N LEU A 134 -12.69 15.36 -8.66
CA LEU A 134 -11.22 15.35 -8.67
C LEU A 134 -10.63 14.04 -8.13
N VAL A 135 -11.40 13.29 -7.34
CA VAL A 135 -10.96 12.02 -6.73
C VAL A 135 -11.33 10.82 -7.60
N THR A 136 -12.40 10.95 -8.39
CA THR A 136 -13.03 9.86 -9.14
C THR A 136 -12.08 9.11 -10.08
N ASP A 137 -11.22 9.83 -10.81
CA ASP A 137 -10.29 9.19 -11.75
C ASP A 137 -9.23 8.36 -11.03
N PHE A 138 -8.68 8.86 -9.91
CA PHE A 138 -7.74 8.12 -9.09
C PHE A 138 -8.35 6.86 -8.49
N VAL A 139 -9.62 6.96 -8.05
CA VAL A 139 -10.36 5.81 -7.51
C VAL A 139 -10.55 4.74 -8.57
N LYS A 140 -10.95 5.11 -9.79
CA LYS A 140 -11.10 4.16 -10.90
C LYS A 140 -9.80 3.43 -11.23
N ASP A 141 -8.69 4.16 -11.27
CA ASP A 141 -7.38 3.58 -11.56
C ASP A 141 -7.00 2.50 -10.53
N ILE A 142 -7.11 2.81 -9.24
CA ILE A 142 -6.77 1.87 -8.18
C ILE A 142 -7.79 0.72 -8.09
N LEU A 143 -9.08 1.02 -8.25
CA LEU A 143 -10.15 0.03 -8.24
C LEU A 143 -9.92 -1.04 -9.32
N ASN A 144 -9.63 -0.65 -10.55
CA ASN A 144 -9.37 -1.59 -11.64
C ASN A 144 -8.19 -2.52 -11.32
N ARG A 145 -7.10 -1.97 -10.77
CA ARG A 145 -5.95 -2.79 -10.33
C ARG A 145 -6.34 -3.78 -9.23
N ARG A 146 -7.09 -3.32 -8.23
CA ARG A 146 -7.57 -4.16 -7.11
C ARG A 146 -8.49 -5.28 -7.59
N GLU A 147 -9.44 -4.97 -8.47
CA GLU A 147 -10.33 -5.98 -9.07
C GLU A 147 -9.55 -7.04 -9.85
N ASN A 148 -8.51 -6.64 -10.59
CA ASN A 148 -7.66 -7.59 -11.31
C ASN A 148 -6.90 -8.51 -10.36
N GLU A 149 -6.35 -7.99 -9.25
CA GLU A 149 -5.71 -8.81 -8.19
C GLU A 149 -6.70 -9.80 -7.55
N ILE A 150 -7.90 -9.32 -7.23
CA ILE A 150 -8.96 -10.14 -6.62
C ILE A 150 -9.35 -11.30 -7.55
N LYS A 151 -9.52 -11.02 -8.86
CA LYS A 151 -9.93 -12.00 -9.88
C LYS A 151 -8.80 -12.95 -10.32
N SER A 152 -7.53 -12.54 -10.19
CA SER A 152 -6.39 -13.33 -10.65
C SER A 152 -6.22 -14.62 -9.85
N ASP A 153 -5.71 -15.68 -10.50
CA ASP A 153 -5.40 -16.94 -9.83
C ASP A 153 -4.30 -16.76 -8.76
N ILE A 154 -4.46 -17.40 -7.61
CA ILE A 154 -3.55 -17.23 -6.47
C ILE A 154 -2.17 -17.81 -6.75
N TYR A 155 -2.08 -18.95 -7.43
CA TYR A 155 -0.80 -19.59 -7.75
C TYR A 155 0.00 -18.77 -8.76
N THR A 156 -0.68 -18.11 -9.69
CA THR A 156 -0.06 -17.15 -10.60
C THR A 156 0.59 -16.00 -9.83
N ILE A 157 -0.14 -15.39 -8.88
CA ILE A 157 0.41 -14.31 -8.05
C ILE A 157 1.56 -14.80 -7.18
N LEU A 158 1.42 -15.97 -6.54
CA LEU A 158 2.48 -16.58 -5.73
C LEU A 158 3.74 -16.86 -6.57
N GLY A 159 3.58 -17.29 -7.82
CA GLY A 159 4.67 -17.49 -8.75
C GLY A 159 5.39 -16.18 -9.09
N GLU A 160 4.66 -15.10 -9.33
CA GLU A 160 5.26 -13.77 -9.52
C GLU A 160 5.98 -13.29 -8.26
N MET A 161 5.36 -13.43 -7.09
CA MET A 161 5.99 -13.10 -5.80
C MET A 161 7.29 -13.87 -5.59
N ALA A 162 7.27 -15.18 -5.83
CA ALA A 162 8.45 -16.04 -5.74
C ALA A 162 9.54 -15.61 -6.71
N TYR A 163 9.18 -15.36 -7.97
CA TYR A 163 10.13 -14.97 -9.01
C TYR A 163 10.89 -13.68 -8.68
N GLU A 164 10.23 -12.75 -7.99
CA GLU A 164 10.78 -11.45 -7.62
C GLU A 164 11.35 -11.38 -6.20
N SER A 165 11.24 -12.46 -5.43
CA SER A 165 11.71 -12.50 -4.05
C SER A 165 13.23 -12.49 -3.95
N ASP A 166 13.74 -11.82 -2.91
CA ASP A 166 15.15 -11.95 -2.51
C ASP A 166 15.48 -13.39 -2.14
N TYR A 167 14.49 -14.14 -1.62
CA TYR A 167 14.61 -15.55 -1.31
C TYR A 167 15.00 -16.40 -2.53
N LEU A 168 14.29 -16.25 -3.65
CA LEU A 168 14.65 -16.95 -4.88
C LEU A 168 16.02 -16.49 -5.41
N THR A 169 16.38 -15.23 -5.23
CA THR A 169 17.71 -14.72 -5.62
C THR A 169 18.82 -15.43 -4.86
N LYS A 170 18.64 -15.68 -3.56
CA LYS A 170 19.57 -16.48 -2.75
C LYS A 170 19.66 -17.91 -3.27
N ILE A 171 18.53 -18.56 -3.50
CA ILE A 171 18.47 -19.94 -4.03
C ILE A 171 19.16 -20.07 -5.39
N LYS A 172 18.96 -19.10 -6.30
CA LYS A 172 19.66 -19.05 -7.59
C LYS A 172 21.18 -18.89 -7.43
N GLY A 173 21.66 -18.37 -6.31
CA GLY A 173 23.08 -18.34 -5.96
C GLY A 173 23.64 -19.72 -5.62
N GLU A 174 22.82 -20.58 -5.02
CA GLU A 174 23.20 -21.92 -4.55
C GLU A 174 22.97 -23.02 -5.60
N LYS A 175 21.97 -22.85 -6.47
CA LYS A 175 21.49 -23.86 -7.41
C LYS A 175 21.40 -23.32 -8.83
N ASP A 176 22.34 -23.74 -9.69
CA ASP A 176 22.44 -23.22 -11.06
C ASP A 176 21.22 -23.55 -11.94
N TRP A 177 20.58 -24.71 -11.76
CA TRP A 177 19.45 -25.14 -12.60
C TRP A 177 18.19 -24.28 -12.41
N ILE A 178 18.01 -23.67 -11.23
CA ILE A 178 16.85 -22.81 -10.95
C ILE A 178 16.93 -21.50 -11.74
N ARG A 179 18.12 -21.11 -12.19
CA ARG A 179 18.32 -19.89 -12.99
C ARG A 179 17.61 -19.97 -14.35
N VAL A 180 17.41 -21.16 -14.90
CA VAL A 180 16.77 -21.36 -16.21
C VAL A 180 15.27 -21.65 -16.11
N ILE A 181 14.70 -21.67 -14.89
CA ILE A 181 13.28 -21.93 -14.69
C ILE A 181 12.44 -20.69 -15.03
N ASN A 182 11.47 -20.90 -15.91
CA ASN A 182 10.48 -19.90 -16.28
C ASN A 182 9.58 -19.53 -15.09
N ARG A 183 9.03 -18.32 -15.11
CA ARG A 183 8.17 -17.76 -14.06
C ARG A 183 7.03 -18.69 -13.65
N GLU A 184 6.37 -19.29 -14.63
CA GLU A 184 5.21 -20.19 -14.44
C GLU A 184 5.56 -21.46 -13.65
N ASN A 185 6.82 -21.93 -13.71
CA ASN A 185 7.26 -23.17 -13.08
C ASN A 185 8.00 -22.94 -11.75
N ILE A 186 8.08 -21.69 -11.27
CA ILE A 186 8.95 -21.36 -10.14
C ILE A 186 8.48 -21.97 -8.82
N LEU A 187 7.17 -22.03 -8.60
CA LEU A 187 6.61 -22.67 -7.40
C LEU A 187 6.88 -24.16 -7.39
N LYS A 188 6.74 -24.83 -8.54
CA LYS A 188 7.09 -26.25 -8.70
C LYS A 188 8.57 -26.49 -8.46
N ALA A 189 9.46 -25.62 -8.96
CA ALA A 189 10.89 -25.73 -8.69
C ALA A 189 11.23 -25.56 -7.21
N LEU A 190 10.61 -24.58 -6.52
CA LEU A 190 10.77 -24.39 -5.08
C LEU A 190 10.25 -25.60 -4.29
N TYR A 191 9.15 -26.19 -4.72
CA TYR A 191 8.63 -27.41 -4.10
C TYR A 191 9.61 -28.58 -4.23
N LEU A 192 10.12 -28.86 -5.44
CA LEU A 192 11.06 -29.97 -5.69
C LEU A 192 12.36 -29.85 -4.89
N GLU A 193 12.77 -28.64 -4.50
CA GLU A 193 13.94 -28.42 -3.63
C GLU A 193 13.59 -28.38 -2.13
N ASN A 194 12.33 -28.65 -1.76
CA ASN A 194 11.82 -28.52 -0.38
C ASN A 194 12.00 -27.10 0.19
N LYS A 195 11.86 -26.07 -0.66
CA LYS A 195 12.05 -24.65 -0.33
C LYS A 195 10.76 -23.83 -0.36
N LEU A 196 9.63 -24.44 -0.73
CA LEU A 196 8.37 -23.73 -0.84
C LEU A 196 7.87 -23.19 0.50
N ILE A 197 7.93 -23.98 1.58
CA ILE A 197 7.47 -23.53 2.90
C ILE A 197 8.35 -22.41 3.45
N ASP A 198 9.67 -22.54 3.31
CA ASP A 198 10.63 -21.50 3.67
C ASP A 198 10.33 -20.17 2.93
N PHE A 199 10.04 -20.24 1.63
CA PHE A 199 9.60 -19.08 0.83
C PHE A 199 8.35 -18.42 1.41
N LEU A 200 7.31 -19.22 1.70
CA LEU A 200 6.05 -18.70 2.21
C LEU A 200 6.24 -18.03 3.58
N GLU A 201 7.11 -18.58 4.44
CA GLU A 201 7.43 -17.99 5.74
C GLU A 201 8.23 -16.68 5.59
N GLU A 202 9.20 -16.61 4.66
CA GLU A 202 9.96 -15.37 4.39
C GLU A 202 9.04 -14.26 3.84
N GLU A 203 8.05 -14.61 3.02
CA GLU A 203 7.10 -13.67 2.42
C GLU A 203 5.77 -13.54 3.18
N LYS A 204 5.69 -14.03 4.42
CA LYS A 204 4.43 -14.14 5.19
C LYS A 204 3.64 -12.83 5.30
N ILE A 205 4.33 -11.69 5.39
CA ILE A 205 3.64 -10.39 5.48
C ILE A 205 2.95 -10.10 4.14
N LYS A 206 3.64 -10.26 3.01
CA LYS A 206 3.02 -10.10 1.70
C LYS A 206 1.87 -11.08 1.52
N LEU A 207 2.01 -12.33 1.94
CA LEU A 207 0.92 -13.32 1.90
C LEU A 207 -0.31 -12.86 2.68
N ARG A 208 -0.14 -12.28 3.88
CA ARG A 208 -1.25 -11.72 4.66
C ARG A 208 -1.98 -10.62 3.89
N TYR A 209 -1.24 -9.72 3.24
CA TYR A 209 -1.84 -8.69 2.39
C TYR A 209 -2.53 -9.25 1.15
N LEU A 210 -1.97 -10.30 0.53
CA LEU A 210 -2.57 -10.98 -0.60
C LEU A 210 -3.92 -11.59 -0.23
N ILE A 211 -3.96 -12.36 0.86
CA ILE A 211 -5.20 -13.00 1.29
C ILE A 211 -6.21 -11.95 1.72
N ALA A 212 -5.83 -10.99 2.57
CA ALA A 212 -6.72 -9.93 3.00
C ALA A 212 -7.27 -9.08 1.84
N SER A 213 -6.47 -8.93 0.78
CA SER A 213 -6.88 -8.31 -0.46
C SER A 213 -7.97 -9.12 -1.17
N LYS A 214 -7.72 -10.41 -1.43
CA LYS A 214 -8.58 -11.26 -2.26
C LYS A 214 -9.90 -11.57 -1.57
N THR A 215 -9.90 -11.67 -0.24
CA THR A 215 -11.10 -11.95 0.56
C THR A 215 -11.83 -10.68 0.99
N LEU A 216 -11.37 -9.49 0.57
CA LEU A 216 -11.89 -8.18 0.97
C LEU A 216 -11.85 -7.89 2.48
N ILE A 217 -11.14 -8.71 3.27
CA ILE A 217 -10.98 -8.50 4.71
C ILE A 217 -10.24 -7.18 4.98
N PHE A 218 -9.25 -6.82 4.16
CA PHE A 218 -8.59 -5.53 4.28
C PHE A 218 -9.59 -4.38 4.14
N ASP A 219 -10.45 -4.43 3.12
CA ASP A 219 -11.43 -3.38 2.83
C ASP A 219 -12.47 -3.27 3.95
N LYS A 220 -12.87 -4.40 4.54
CA LYS A 220 -13.80 -4.45 5.69
C LYS A 220 -13.19 -3.79 6.92
N LEU A 221 -11.98 -4.20 7.29
CA LEU A 221 -11.25 -3.62 8.42
C LEU A 221 -11.00 -2.12 8.22
N LEU A 222 -10.68 -1.70 6.99
CA LEU A 222 -10.38 -0.32 6.69
C LEU A 222 -11.58 0.60 6.96
N LEU A 223 -12.77 0.20 6.53
CA LEU A 223 -13.98 0.98 6.78
C LEU A 223 -14.38 0.99 8.26
N GLU A 224 -14.10 -0.08 9.01
CA GLU A 224 -14.44 -0.20 10.43
C GLU A 224 -13.45 0.53 11.35
N LYS A 225 -12.15 0.43 11.05
CA LYS A 225 -11.05 0.80 11.96
C LYS A 225 -10.15 1.93 11.44
N GLY A 226 -10.16 2.20 10.14
CA GLY A 226 -9.23 3.13 9.49
C GLY A 226 -7.94 2.45 9.00
N ILE A 227 -7.12 3.22 8.30
CA ILE A 227 -5.95 2.71 7.56
C ILE A 227 -4.90 2.11 8.51
N ASN A 228 -4.51 2.85 9.55
CA ASN A 228 -3.41 2.45 10.43
C ASN A 228 -3.72 1.19 11.24
N GLU A 229 -4.90 1.12 11.84
CA GLU A 229 -5.33 -0.05 12.61
C GLU A 229 -5.46 -1.28 11.72
N THR A 230 -6.01 -1.12 10.52
CA THR A 230 -6.10 -2.21 9.54
C THR A 230 -4.71 -2.77 9.20
N ILE A 231 -3.75 -1.91 8.88
CA ILE A 231 -2.37 -2.33 8.60
C ILE A 231 -1.77 -3.10 9.77
N ASN A 232 -1.97 -2.62 10.99
CA ASN A 232 -1.46 -3.30 12.18
C ASN A 232 -2.14 -4.67 12.40
N ASP A 233 -3.44 -4.77 12.13
CA ASP A 233 -4.19 -6.03 12.22
C ASP A 233 -3.69 -7.06 11.19
N ILE A 234 -3.42 -6.64 9.96
CA ILE A 234 -2.85 -7.50 8.91
C ILE A 234 -1.43 -7.93 9.30
N ARG A 235 -0.59 -6.98 9.72
CA ARG A 235 0.81 -7.23 10.08
C ARG A 235 0.95 -8.17 11.25
N GLU A 236 0.16 -8.02 12.29
CA GLU A 236 0.23 -8.83 13.50
C GLU A 236 -0.72 -10.03 13.48
N LEU A 237 -1.47 -10.21 12.39
CA LEU A 237 -2.44 -11.28 12.21
C LEU A 237 -3.46 -11.35 13.36
N LYS A 238 -4.02 -10.18 13.73
CA LYS A 238 -4.99 -10.04 14.84
C LYS A 238 -6.43 -10.40 14.48
N ASN A 239 -6.73 -10.50 13.19
CA ASN A 239 -8.05 -10.81 12.69
C ASN A 239 -8.18 -12.33 12.47
N GLU A 240 -9.11 -12.98 13.21
CA GLU A 240 -9.30 -14.44 13.14
C GLU A 240 -9.80 -14.91 11.76
N GLU A 241 -10.68 -14.14 11.10
CA GLU A 241 -11.15 -14.46 9.74
C GLU A 241 -9.98 -14.53 8.75
N LEU A 242 -9.04 -13.59 8.81
CA LEU A 242 -7.83 -13.60 8.00
C LEU A 242 -6.92 -14.79 8.33
N LYS A 243 -6.79 -15.11 9.61
CA LYS A 243 -5.97 -16.24 10.06
C LYS A 243 -6.52 -17.55 9.53
N GLU A 244 -7.84 -17.76 9.60
CA GLU A 244 -8.50 -18.93 9.02
C GLU A 244 -8.28 -19.03 7.51
N GLU A 245 -8.41 -17.92 6.76
CA GLU A 245 -8.18 -17.91 5.32
C GLU A 245 -6.72 -18.22 4.93
N ILE A 246 -5.77 -17.77 5.74
CA ILE A 246 -4.35 -18.10 5.57
C ILE A 246 -4.10 -19.59 5.86
N GLU A 247 -4.67 -20.13 6.94
CA GLU A 247 -4.55 -21.56 7.28
C GLU A 247 -5.17 -22.45 6.20
N LYS A 248 -6.31 -22.04 5.62
CA LYS A 248 -6.91 -22.70 4.45
C LYS A 248 -5.97 -22.70 3.26
N LEU A 249 -5.33 -21.56 2.94
CA LEU A 249 -4.34 -21.48 1.86
C LEU A 249 -3.17 -22.43 2.11
N TYR A 250 -2.56 -22.39 3.29
CA TYR A 250 -1.44 -23.28 3.62
C TYR A 250 -1.83 -24.75 3.51
N SER A 251 -3.04 -25.11 3.94
CA SER A 251 -3.58 -26.46 3.82
C SER A 251 -3.81 -26.85 2.35
N GLN A 252 -4.35 -25.95 1.53
CA GLN A 252 -4.54 -26.16 0.09
C GLN A 252 -3.20 -26.36 -0.61
N ILE A 253 -2.23 -25.47 -0.36
CA ILE A 253 -0.89 -25.61 -0.91
C ILE A 253 -0.35 -26.99 -0.53
N ASN A 254 -0.33 -27.35 0.76
CA ASN A 254 0.19 -28.65 1.22
C ASN A 254 -0.54 -29.88 0.63
N ASN A 255 -1.83 -29.77 0.32
CA ASN A 255 -2.59 -30.85 -0.30
C ASN A 255 -2.34 -30.94 -1.82
N ASP A 256 -2.28 -29.79 -2.48
CA ASP A 256 -1.99 -29.64 -3.91
C ASP A 256 -0.51 -29.93 -4.22
N LEU A 257 0.37 -29.96 -3.22
CA LEU A 257 1.74 -30.48 -3.33
C LEU A 257 1.78 -31.95 -3.79
N ASN A 258 0.71 -32.73 -3.60
CA ASN A 258 0.60 -34.07 -4.19
C ASN A 258 0.27 -34.07 -5.70
N TYR A 259 -0.04 -32.90 -6.28
CA TYR A 259 -0.43 -32.71 -7.68
C TYR A 259 0.61 -31.97 -8.54
N PHE A 260 1.61 -31.32 -7.92
CA PHE A 260 2.69 -30.61 -8.63
C PHE A 260 3.79 -31.53 -9.19
#